data_AF-A0A6N7QD62-F1
#
_entry.id   AF-A0A6N7QD62-F1
#
_cell.length_a   1.000
_cell.length_b   1.000
_cell.length_c   1.000
_cell.angle_alpha   90.00
_cell.angle_beta   90.00
_cell.angle_gamma   90.00
#
_symmetry.space_group_name_H-M   'P 1'
#
loop_
_entity.id
_entity.type
_entity.pdbx_description
1 polymer ?
#
loop_
_entity_poly.entity_id
_entity_poly.type
_entity_poly.pdbx_seq_one_letter_code
_entity_poly.pdbx_strand_id
1 'polypeptide(L)' 'MTQEELAERARVSRLTVLKIESGNPGVAIWAWVSVMEVLGLLGTLQALHDPVAQAMDAAHGRRVRKRDLRKKLDF' A
#
# COMPACT_ATOMS: atom_id res chain seq x y z
N MET A 1 20.59 10.64 8.68
CA MET A 1 19.84 9.81 9.64
C MET A 1 20.48 8.43 9.66
N THR A 2 20.80 7.90 10.84
CA THR A 2 21.32 6.53 10.99
C THR A 2 20.19 5.49 10.94
N GLN A 3 20.51 4.20 10.84
CA GLN A 3 19.49 3.14 10.87
C GLN A 3 18.79 3.06 12.23
N GLU A 4 19.52 3.28 13.32
CA GLU A 4 19.00 3.35 14.68
C GLU A 4 18.02 4.51 14.85
N GLU A 5 18.40 5.71 14.39
CA GLU A 5 17.55 6.90 14.41
C GLU A 5 16.29 6.73 13.55
N LEU A 6 16.41 6.09 12.38
CA LEU A 6 15.27 5.78 11.52
C LEU A 6 14.33 4.78 12.20
N ALA A 7 14.88 3.71 12.77
CA ALA A 7 14.12 2.68 13.46
C ALA A 7 13.36 3.28 14.67
N GLU A 8 14.01 4.14 15.45
CA GLU A 8 13.39 4.84 16.58
C GLU A 8 12.22 5.72 16.11
N ARG A 9 12.44 6.59 15.10
CA ARG A 9 11.39 7.46 14.57
C ARG A 9 10.23 6.68 13.96
N ALA A 10 10.51 5.57 13.28
CA ALA A 10 9.51 4.70 12.67
C ALA A 10 8.88 3.71 13.67
N ARG A 11 9.32 3.72 14.94
CA ARG A 11 8.84 2.83 16.03
C ARG A 11 8.99 1.35 15.71
N VAL A 12 10.08 0.97 15.05
CA VAL A 12 10.42 -0.41 14.69
C VAL A 12 11.79 -0.78 15.23
N SER A 13 12.14 -2.07 15.18
CA SER A 13 13.51 -2.50 15.49
C SER A 13 14.46 -2.17 14.33
N ARG A 14 15.75 -1.98 14.62
CA ARG A 14 16.80 -1.87 13.60
C ARG A 14 16.83 -3.08 12.66
N LEU A 15 16.56 -4.29 13.18
CA LEU A 15 16.47 -5.50 12.36
C LEU A 15 15.32 -5.43 11.35
N THR A 16 14.20 -4.79 11.71
CA THR A 16 13.08 -4.54 10.79
C THR A 16 13.51 -3.62 9.65
N VAL A 17 14.26 -2.56 9.94
CA VAL A 17 14.82 -1.66 8.91
C VAL A 17 15.74 -2.43 7.95
N LEU A 18 16.63 -3.29 8.47
CA LEU A 18 17.50 -4.13 7.63
C LEU A 18 16.70 -5.10 6.74
N LYS A 19 15.63 -5.70 7.25
CA LYS A 19 14.74 -6.57 6.45
C LYS A 19 14.00 -5.78 5.37
N ILE A 20 13.60 -4.55 5.66
CA ILE A 20 13.00 -3.63 4.69
C ILE A 20 14.01 -3.29 3.59
N GLU A 21 15.25 -2.93 3.95
CA GLU A 21 16.33 -2.63 2.98
C GLU A 21 16.67 -3.83 2.10
N SER A 22 16.60 -5.05 2.64
CA SER A 22 16.80 -6.29 1.88
C SER A 22 15.60 -6.65 0.98
N GLY A 23 14.55 -5.84 0.94
CA GLY A 23 13.33 -6.09 0.18
C GLY A 23 12.49 -7.26 0.70
N ASN A 24 12.58 -7.61 1.99
CA ASN A 24 11.86 -8.76 2.54
C ASN A 24 10.34 -8.51 2.57
N PRO A 25 9.54 -9.26 1.78
CA PRO A 25 8.09 -9.04 1.71
C PRO A 25 7.34 -9.57 2.95
N GLY A 26 8.00 -10.34 3.82
CA GLY A 26 7.43 -10.86 5.07
C GLY A 26 7.37 -9.84 6.21
N VAL A 27 7.91 -8.63 6.02
CA VAL A 27 7.75 -7.54 6.99
C VAL A 27 6.32 -7.00 6.90
N ALA A 28 5.69 -6.77 8.05
CA ALA A 28 4.34 -6.24 8.12
C ALA A 28 4.21 -4.90 7.35
N ILE A 29 3.11 -4.74 6.61
CA ILE A 29 2.88 -3.56 5.77
C ILE A 29 2.91 -2.23 6.56
N TRP A 30 2.43 -2.24 7.81
CA TRP A 30 2.51 -1.07 8.69
C TRP A 30 3.95 -0.61 8.89
N ALA A 31 4.91 -1.54 9.05
CA ALA A 31 6.32 -1.17 9.26
C ALA A 31 6.93 -0.54 8.01
N TRP A 32 6.56 -1.01 6.82
CA TRP A 32 6.92 -0.39 5.56
C TRP A 32 6.40 1.04 5.47
N VAL A 33 5.11 1.24 5.76
CA VAL A 33 4.46 2.56 5.72
C VAL A 33 5.09 3.52 6.73
N SER A 34 5.33 3.10 7.97
CA SER A 34 5.97 3.92 9.01
C SER A 34 7.38 4.37 8.62
N VAL A 35 8.19 3.48 8.03
CA VAL A 35 9.53 3.84 7.53
C VAL A 35 9.44 4.82 6.36
N MET A 36 8.51 4.61 5.44
CA MET A 36 8.27 5.51 4.31
C MET A 36 7.78 6.89 4.78
N GLU A 37 6.94 6.97 5.80
CA GLU A 37 6.48 8.21 6.40
C GLU A 37 7.63 9.05 6.95
N VAL A 38 8.51 8.44 7.75
CA VAL A 38 9.69 9.12 8.31
C VAL A 38 10.64 9.62 7.20
N LEU A 39 10.72 8.90 6.09
CA LEU A 39 11.53 9.28 4.93
C LEU A 39 10.82 10.24 3.96
N GLY A 40 9.56 10.59 4.20
CA GLY A 40 8.77 11.44 3.30
C GLY A 40 8.39 10.77 1.97
N LEU A 41 8.41 9.44 1.90
CA LEU A 41 8.18 8.64 0.70
C LEU A 41 6.71 8.23 0.49
N LEU A 42 5.79 8.66 1.35
CA LEU A 42 4.35 8.35 1.19
C LEU A 42 3.80 8.86 -0.14
N GLY A 43 4.31 9.99 -0.65
CA GLY A 43 3.93 10.50 -1.97
C GLY A 43 4.28 9.54 -3.10
N THR A 44 5.40 8.82 -3.00
CA THR A 44 5.80 7.79 -3.97
C THR A 44 4.82 6.61 -3.96
N LEU A 45 4.33 6.22 -2.78
CA LEU A 45 3.33 5.17 -2.65
C LEU A 45 2.00 5.57 -3.31
N GLN A 46 1.60 6.85 -3.16
CA GLN A 46 0.39 7.39 -3.80
C GLN A 46 0.53 7.53 -5.31
N ALA A 47 1.73 7.82 -5.80
CA ALA A 47 2.04 7.89 -7.22
C ALA A 47 2.18 6.50 -7.88
N LEU A 48 2.11 5.42 -7.10
CA LEU A 48 2.24 4.06 -7.61
C LEU A 48 1.07 3.75 -8.55
N HIS A 49 1.38 3.74 -9.85
CA HIS A 49 0.41 3.54 -10.90
C HIS A 49 0.57 2.12 -11.45
N ASP A 50 -0.24 1.19 -10.95
CA ASP A 50 -0.25 -0.19 -11.42
C ASP A 50 -1.36 -0.39 -12.48
N PRO A 51 -1.01 -0.68 -13.75
CA PRO A 51 -1.98 -0.98 -14.80
C PRO A 51 -2.90 -2.16 -14.45
N VAL A 52 -2.42 -3.13 -13.66
CA VAL A 52 -3.22 -4.27 -13.21
C VAL A 52 -4.27 -3.81 -12.21
N ALA A 53 -3.88 -3.02 -11.19
CA ALA A 53 -4.81 -2.41 -10.25
C ALA A 53 -5.92 -1.61 -10.97
N GLN A 54 -5.56 -0.82 -11.99
CA GLN A 54 -6.54 -0.07 -12.79
C GLN A 54 -7.51 -0.96 -13.58
N ALA A 55 -6.98 -2.03 -14.19
CA ALA A 55 -7.82 -3.00 -14.88
C ALA A 55 -8.79 -3.68 -13.90
N MET A 56 -8.35 -3.95 -12.67
CA MET A 56 -9.17 -4.52 -11.60
C MET A 56 -10.25 -3.54 -11.13
N ASP A 57 -9.92 -2.27 -10.90
CA ASP A 57 -10.89 -1.22 -10.52
C ASP A 57 -11.95 -1.03 -11.61
N ALA A 58 -11.53 -0.95 -12.87
CA ALA A 58 -12.44 -0.88 -14.00
C ALA A 58 -13.36 -2.10 -14.08
N ALA A 59 -12.83 -3.31 -13.80
CA ALA A 59 -13.63 -4.53 -13.72
C ALA A 59 -14.61 -4.51 -12.54
N HIS A 60 -14.19 -4.02 -11.37
CA HIS A 60 -15.03 -3.87 -10.19
C HIS A 60 -16.19 -2.90 -10.45
N GLY A 61 -15.90 -1.73 -11.02
CA GLY A 61 -16.91 -0.73 -11.39
C GLY A 61 -17.89 -1.24 -12.46
N ARG A 62 -17.47 -2.10 -13.39
CA ARG A 62 -18.38 -2.77 -14.34
C ARG A 62 -19.33 -3.74 -13.62
N ARG A 63 -18.84 -4.49 -12.63
CA ARG A 63 -19.65 -5.45 -11.85
C ARG A 63 -20.71 -4.75 -11.00
N VAL A 64 -20.34 -3.68 -10.29
CA VAL A 64 -21.28 -2.89 -9.47
C VAL A 64 -22.42 -2.34 -10.33
N ARG A 65 -22.10 -1.68 -11.45
CA ARG A 65 -23.10 -1.16 -12.39
C ARG A 65 -24.07 -2.23 -12.90
N LYS A 66 -23.55 -3.40 -13.30
CA LYS A 66 -24.39 -4.52 -13.78
C LYS A 66 -25.34 -5.03 -12.70
N ARG A 67 -24.92 -5.06 -11.43
CA ARG A 67 -25.76 -5.44 -10.29
C ARG A 67 -26.87 -4.41 -10.04
N ASP A 68 -26.55 -3.13 -10.12
CA ASP A 68 -27.54 -2.05 -9.91
C ASP A 68 -28.59 -2.03 -11.04
N LEU A 69 -28.17 -2.28 -12.28
CA LEU A 69 -29.07 -2.45 -13.42
C LEU A 69 -30.03 -3.63 -13.23
N ARG A 70 -29.56 -4.77 -12.74
CA ARG A 70 -30.43 -5.93 -12.45
C ARG A 70 -31.50 -5.61 -11.41
N LYS A 71 -31.11 -4.97 -10.29
CA LYS A 71 -32.07 -4.55 -9.25
C LYS A 71 -33.14 -3.57 -9.76
N LYS A 72 -32.84 -2.77 -10.79
CA LYS A 72 -33.79 -1.85 -11.44
C LYS A 72 -34.67 -2.53 -12.50
N LEU A 73 -34.49 -3.81 -12.78
CA LEU A 73 -35.32 -4.55 -13.71
C LEU A 73 -36.28 -5.51 -12.97
N ASP A 74 -36.05 -5.71 -11.67
CA ASP A 74 -36.84 -6.54 -10.77
C ASP A 74 -37.96 -5.73 -10.05
N PHE A 75 -38.53 -4.71 -10.71
CA PHE A 75 -39.67 -3.93 -10.20
C PHE A 75 -41.01 -4.63 -10.43
#